data_AF-A0A366ME48-F1
#
_entry.id   AF-A0A366ME48-F1
#
_cell.length_a   1.000
_cell.length_b   1.000
_cell.length_c   1.000
_cell.angle_alpha   90.00
_cell.angle_beta   90.00
_cell.angle_gamma   90.00
#
_symmetry.space_group_name_H-M   'P 1'
#
loop_
_entity.id
_entity.type
_entity.pdbx_description
1 polymer ?
#
loop_
_entity_poly.entity_id
_entity_poly.type
_entity_poly.pdbx_seq_one_letter_code
_entity_poly.pdbx_strand_id
1 'polypeptide(L)'
;MMVFSVDSSKNVKIIENTIFSNQGNGITFTSTDKSDVNLNTIYTNTANDDYFSDSSNNLISNNNIKDGDSGIYVEYGRGNIITRNILSHNVYGVNIYVDNNKISYNQFHSSVFDGILVNGYGNNIEYNNITNAYWD
;
A
#
# COMPACT_ATOMS: atom_id res chain seq x y z
N MET A 1 -4.54 -8.33 -15.70
CA MET A 1 -5.81 -8.74 -15.09
C MET A 1 -5.72 -8.47 -13.59
N MET A 2 -6.50 -7.53 -13.08
CA MET A 2 -6.52 -7.16 -11.65
C MET A 2 -7.57 -8.01 -10.92
N VAL A 3 -7.36 -8.33 -9.63
CA VAL A 3 -8.33 -9.14 -8.86
C VAL A 3 -9.46 -8.27 -8.33
N PHE A 4 -9.13 -7.27 -7.53
CA PHE A 4 -10.10 -6.29 -7.06
C PHE A 4 -9.81 -4.95 -7.71
N SER A 5 -10.70 -4.52 -8.60
CA SER A 5 -10.70 -3.19 -9.19
C SER A 5 -11.91 -2.43 -8.68
N VAL A 6 -11.67 -1.36 -7.92
CA VAL A 6 -12.69 -0.48 -7.37
C VAL A 6 -12.54 0.88 -8.03
N ASP A 7 -13.57 1.32 -8.74
CA ASP A 7 -13.56 2.56 -9.52
C ASP A 7 -14.69 3.48 -9.05
N SER A 8 -14.37 4.76 -8.88
CA SER A 8 -15.34 5.85 -8.68
C SER A 8 -16.33 5.58 -7.54
N SER A 9 -15.81 5.04 -6.43
CA SER A 9 -16.60 4.46 -5.34
C SER A 9 -16.29 5.11 -3.99
N LYS A 10 -17.15 4.83 -3.00
CA LYS A 10 -16.94 5.30 -1.62
C LYS A 10 -17.42 4.29 -0.60
N ASN A 11 -16.82 4.29 0.60
CA ASN A 11 -17.18 3.38 1.69
C ASN A 11 -17.06 1.89 1.32
N VAL A 12 -16.11 1.54 0.45
CA VAL A 12 -15.82 0.15 0.08
C VAL A 12 -15.00 -0.51 1.19
N LYS A 13 -15.21 -1.82 1.39
CA LYS A 13 -14.47 -2.61 2.37
C LYS A 13 -13.92 -3.86 1.69
N ILE A 14 -12.60 -4.00 1.71
CA ILE A 14 -11.89 -5.23 1.32
C ILE A 14 -11.23 -5.76 2.58
N ILE A 15 -11.86 -6.76 3.20
CA ILE A 15 -11.49 -7.23 4.54
C ILE A 15 -11.29 -8.74 4.54
N GLU A 16 -10.23 -9.22 5.18
CA GLU A 16 -9.96 -10.66 5.42
C GLU A 16 -9.83 -11.51 4.15
N ASN A 17 -9.24 -10.97 3.08
CA ASN A 17 -9.01 -11.69 1.83
C ASN A 17 -7.57 -12.21 1.72
N THR A 18 -7.38 -13.27 0.94
CA THR A 18 -6.06 -13.72 0.48
C THR A 18 -5.98 -13.53 -1.04
N ILE A 19 -5.05 -12.69 -1.51
CA ILE A 19 -4.95 -12.26 -2.91
C ILE A 19 -3.53 -12.52 -3.40
N PHE A 20 -3.35 -13.49 -4.30
CA PHE A 20 -2.01 -13.91 -4.71
C PHE A 20 -1.90 -14.46 -6.11
N SER A 21 -0.68 -14.41 -6.67
CA SER A 21 -0.32 -14.98 -7.99
C SER A 21 -1.12 -14.41 -9.16
N ASN A 22 -1.41 -13.10 -9.16
CA ASN A 22 -2.19 -12.45 -10.20
C ASN A 22 -1.33 -11.69 -11.20
N GLN A 23 -1.78 -11.68 -12.47
CA GLN A 23 -1.13 -10.94 -13.54
C GLN A 23 -1.51 -9.46 -13.49
N GLY A 24 -0.94 -8.70 -12.55
CA GLY A 24 -1.18 -7.27 -12.37
C GLY A 24 -1.15 -6.90 -10.88
N ASN A 25 -1.95 -5.91 -10.49
CA ASN A 25 -2.08 -5.56 -9.09
C ASN A 25 -3.01 -6.52 -8.33
N GLY A 26 -2.79 -6.70 -7.03
CA GLY A 26 -3.70 -7.41 -6.15
C GLY A 26 -5.00 -6.63 -5.94
N ILE A 27 -4.88 -5.45 -5.31
CA ILE A 27 -5.97 -4.48 -5.14
C ILE A 27 -5.67 -3.21 -5.93
N THR A 28 -6.69 -2.66 -6.59
CA THR A 28 -6.61 -1.36 -7.25
C THR A 28 -7.83 -0.49 -6.90
N PHE A 29 -7.56 0.67 -6.33
CA PHE A 29 -8.55 1.74 -6.12
C PHE A 29 -8.26 2.89 -7.07
N THR A 30 -9.26 3.27 -7.86
CA THR A 30 -9.23 4.45 -8.74
C THR A 30 -10.36 5.38 -8.33
N SER A 31 -10.05 6.66 -8.11
CA SER A 31 -11.02 7.70 -7.71
C SER A 31 -11.96 7.27 -6.56
N THR A 32 -11.39 6.60 -5.55
CA THR A 32 -12.14 5.99 -4.43
C THR A 32 -11.87 6.71 -3.10
N ASP A 33 -12.94 6.95 -2.35
CA ASP A 33 -12.89 7.74 -1.10
C ASP A 33 -13.41 6.96 0.12
N LYS A 34 -12.86 7.23 1.31
CA LYS A 34 -13.38 6.72 2.61
C LYS A 34 -13.56 5.21 2.66
N SER A 35 -12.66 4.47 2.04
CA SER A 35 -12.73 3.01 1.94
C SER A 35 -11.66 2.35 2.80
N ASP A 36 -11.85 1.06 3.10
CA ASP A 36 -11.05 0.30 4.07
C ASP A 36 -10.48 -0.96 3.42
N VAL A 37 -9.16 -1.10 3.45
CA VAL A 37 -8.42 -2.31 3.07
C VAL A 37 -7.77 -2.84 4.34
N ASN A 38 -8.35 -3.88 4.93
CA ASN A 38 -7.99 -4.34 6.25
C ASN A 38 -7.85 -5.86 6.39
N LEU A 39 -6.86 -6.33 7.16
CA LEU A 39 -6.70 -7.76 7.48
C LEU A 39 -6.52 -8.66 6.24
N ASN A 40 -6.02 -8.14 5.12
CA ASN A 40 -5.76 -8.94 3.92
C ASN A 40 -4.34 -9.50 3.92
N THR A 41 -4.16 -10.64 3.25
CA THR A 41 -2.85 -11.21 2.90
C THR A 41 -2.66 -11.13 1.40
N ILE A 42 -1.70 -10.35 0.93
CA ILE A 42 -1.52 -9.99 -0.49
C ILE A 42 -0.09 -10.29 -0.90
N TYR A 43 0.12 -11.12 -1.92
CA TYR A 43 1.49 -11.50 -2.30
C TYR A 43 1.67 -12.03 -3.71
N THR A 44 2.89 -11.90 -4.25
CA THR A 44 3.28 -12.49 -5.54
C THR A 44 2.36 -12.03 -6.68
N ASN A 45 1.94 -10.77 -6.67
CA ASN A 45 1.24 -10.16 -7.80
C ASN A 45 2.28 -9.55 -8.74
N THR A 46 2.12 -9.68 -10.06
CA THR A 46 3.20 -9.36 -11.02
C THR A 46 3.49 -7.86 -11.20
N ALA A 47 2.79 -6.98 -10.49
CA ALA A 47 3.02 -5.53 -10.46
C ALA A 47 3.08 -5.03 -9.01
N ASN A 48 2.22 -4.08 -8.61
CA ASN A 48 2.12 -3.65 -7.22
C ASN A 48 1.13 -4.55 -6.47
N ASP A 49 1.39 -4.86 -5.21
CA ASP A 49 0.41 -5.64 -4.45
C ASP A 49 -0.86 -4.82 -4.19
N ASP A 50 -0.69 -3.57 -3.74
CA ASP A 50 -1.76 -2.58 -3.59
C ASP A 50 -1.45 -1.28 -4.35
N TYR A 51 -2.38 -0.84 -5.20
CA TYR A 51 -2.25 0.40 -5.99
C TYR A 51 -3.46 1.31 -5.81
N PHE A 52 -3.22 2.54 -5.37
CA PHE A 52 -4.22 3.57 -5.14
C PHE A 52 -3.92 4.77 -6.05
N SER A 53 -4.80 5.03 -7.01
CA SER A 53 -4.71 6.19 -7.91
C SER A 53 -5.90 7.12 -7.69
N ASP A 54 -5.64 8.42 -7.54
CA ASP A 54 -6.66 9.46 -7.30
C ASP A 54 -7.62 9.13 -6.14
N SER A 55 -7.16 8.34 -5.17
CA SER A 55 -8.00 7.77 -4.11
C SER A 55 -7.63 8.37 -2.76
N SER A 56 -8.59 9.00 -2.08
CA SER A 56 -8.34 9.82 -0.88
C SER A 56 -9.03 9.28 0.37
N ASN A 57 -8.55 9.68 1.54
CA ASN A 57 -9.13 9.35 2.85
C ASN A 57 -9.40 7.85 3.08
N ASN A 58 -8.59 6.98 2.47
CA ASN A 58 -8.70 5.54 2.65
C ASN A 58 -7.85 5.07 3.83
N LEU A 59 -8.28 3.98 4.47
CA LEU A 59 -7.54 3.30 5.51
C LEU A 59 -6.97 2.00 4.95
N ILE A 60 -5.65 1.86 4.98
CA ILE A 60 -4.95 0.63 4.64
C ILE A 60 -4.30 0.14 5.92
N SER A 61 -4.85 -0.91 6.54
CA SER A 61 -4.38 -1.31 7.85
C SER A 61 -4.36 -2.81 8.15
N ASN A 62 -3.42 -3.24 8.98
CA ASN A 62 -3.32 -4.64 9.42
C ASN A 62 -3.23 -5.66 8.27
N ASN A 63 -2.70 -5.26 7.11
CA ASN A 63 -2.46 -6.17 5.99
C ASN A 63 -1.06 -6.79 6.08
N ASN A 64 -0.92 -7.98 5.53
CA ASN A 64 0.36 -8.66 5.31
C ASN A 64 0.65 -8.67 3.80
N ILE A 65 1.60 -7.86 3.36
CA ILE A 65 1.88 -7.56 1.95
C ILE A 65 3.32 -7.94 1.61
N LYS A 66 3.52 -8.80 0.61
CA LYS A 66 4.87 -9.30 0.33
C LYS A 66 5.13 -9.76 -1.09
N ASP A 67 6.41 -9.79 -1.44
CA ASP A 67 6.88 -10.36 -2.70
C ASP A 67 6.27 -9.66 -3.94
N GLY A 68 6.02 -8.34 -3.87
CA GLY A 68 5.55 -7.48 -4.95
C GLY A 68 6.56 -6.38 -5.32
N ASP A 69 6.27 -5.58 -6.36
CA ASP A 69 7.12 -4.44 -6.72
C ASP A 69 7.01 -3.33 -5.66
N SER A 70 5.90 -2.58 -5.65
CA SER A 70 5.53 -1.80 -4.47
C SER A 70 4.53 -2.58 -3.63
N GLY A 71 4.78 -2.71 -2.33
CA GLY A 71 3.79 -3.27 -1.41
C GLY A 71 2.52 -2.42 -1.41
N ILE A 72 2.65 -1.12 -1.14
CA ILE A 72 1.57 -0.14 -1.29
C ILE A 72 2.07 1.06 -2.10
N TYR A 73 1.35 1.41 -3.15
CA TYR A 73 1.62 2.57 -3.99
C TYR A 73 0.45 3.56 -3.97
N VAL A 74 0.71 4.84 -3.69
CA VAL A 74 -0.30 5.91 -3.69
C VAL A 74 0.08 7.03 -4.67
N GLU A 75 -0.78 7.24 -5.66
CA GLU A 75 -0.69 8.29 -6.68
C GLU A 75 -1.91 9.23 -6.58
N TYR A 76 -1.69 10.54 -6.62
CA TYR A 76 -2.73 11.59 -6.69
C TYR A 76 -3.77 11.65 -5.55
N GLY A 77 -3.76 10.70 -4.59
CA GLY A 77 -4.67 10.63 -3.46
C GLY A 77 -4.11 11.19 -2.13
N ARG A 78 -4.93 11.93 -1.37
CA ARG A 78 -4.53 12.57 -0.10
C ARG A 78 -5.32 12.08 1.10
N GLY A 79 -4.81 12.31 2.31
CA GLY A 79 -5.48 11.95 3.56
C GLY A 79 -5.56 10.44 3.80
N ASN A 80 -4.84 9.63 3.03
CA ASN A 80 -4.79 8.19 3.24
C ASN A 80 -3.96 7.87 4.49
N ILE A 81 -4.40 6.84 5.21
CA ILE A 81 -3.75 6.35 6.42
C ILE A 81 -3.27 4.93 6.16
N ILE A 82 -1.97 4.73 6.14
CA ILE A 82 -1.31 3.42 6.01
C ILE A 82 -0.76 3.06 7.38
N THR A 83 -1.36 2.09 8.07
CA THR A 83 -0.97 1.78 9.44
C THR A 83 -1.06 0.32 9.86
N ARG A 84 -0.12 -0.13 10.71
CA ARG A 84 -0.08 -1.50 11.25
C ARG A 84 0.01 -2.59 10.18
N ASN A 85 0.52 -2.27 8.99
CA ASN A 85 0.78 -3.27 7.96
C ASN A 85 2.16 -3.91 8.17
N ILE A 86 2.29 -5.16 7.75
CA ILE A 86 3.57 -5.87 7.63
C ILE A 86 3.89 -5.93 6.13
N LEU A 87 4.99 -5.31 5.73
CA LEU A 87 5.43 -5.24 4.34
C LEU A 87 6.78 -5.90 4.20
N SER A 88 6.91 -6.82 3.25
CA SER A 88 8.14 -7.61 3.15
C SER A 88 8.57 -8.08 1.79
N HIS A 89 9.88 -8.13 1.56
CA HIS A 89 10.47 -8.60 0.30
C HIS A 89 9.86 -7.90 -0.92
N ASN A 90 9.36 -6.68 -0.72
CA ASN A 90 8.89 -5.82 -1.78
C ASN A 90 10.07 -5.02 -2.32
N VAL A 91 10.05 -4.66 -3.61
CA VAL A 91 11.08 -3.76 -4.15
C VAL A 91 11.05 -2.44 -3.38
N TYR A 92 9.85 -1.88 -3.22
CA TYR A 92 9.55 -0.77 -2.32
C TYR A 92 8.49 -1.18 -1.31
N GLY A 93 8.64 -0.82 -0.04
CA GLY A 93 7.59 -1.08 0.96
C GLY A 93 6.35 -0.22 0.69
N VAL A 94 6.46 1.08 0.94
CA VAL A 94 5.43 2.08 0.63
C VAL A 94 6.02 3.17 -0.28
N ASN A 95 5.33 3.45 -1.39
CA ASN A 95 5.62 4.54 -2.31
C ASN A 95 4.47 5.57 -2.30
N ILE A 96 4.77 6.83 -1.97
CA ILE A 96 3.79 7.94 -2.01
C ILE A 96 4.35 9.09 -2.87
N TYR A 97 3.62 9.46 -3.92
CA TYR A 97 3.96 10.59 -4.82
C TYR A 97 2.97 11.76 -4.69
N VAL A 98 2.44 11.97 -3.49
CA VAL A 98 1.35 12.93 -3.23
C VAL A 98 1.37 13.44 -1.79
N ASP A 99 0.79 14.61 -1.58
CA ASP A 99 0.78 15.34 -0.32
C ASP A 99 -0.19 14.78 0.73
N ASN A 100 0.07 15.11 1.99
CA ASN A 100 -0.85 14.98 3.13
C ASN A 100 -1.37 13.56 3.42
N ASN A 101 -0.50 12.56 3.39
CA ASN A 101 -0.79 11.19 3.82
C ASN A 101 -0.08 10.83 5.13
N LYS A 102 -0.55 9.78 5.80
CA LYS A 102 0.03 9.30 7.05
C LYS A 102 0.50 7.85 6.92
N ILE A 103 1.76 7.60 7.23
CA ILE A 103 2.36 6.26 7.30
C ILE A 103 2.81 6.03 8.73
N SER A 104 2.16 5.13 9.48
CA SER A 104 2.47 4.95 10.89
C SER A 104 2.34 3.54 11.43
N TYR A 105 3.20 3.14 12.36
CA TYR A 105 3.13 1.81 13.01
C TYR A 105 3.23 0.62 12.05
N ASN A 106 3.81 0.79 10.86
CA ASN A 106 4.04 -0.33 9.94
C ASN A 106 5.39 -1.00 10.22
N GLN A 107 5.49 -2.27 9.85
CA GLN A 107 6.70 -3.06 9.93
C GLN A 107 7.18 -3.37 8.51
N PHE A 108 8.42 -3.00 8.21
CA PHE A 108 9.06 -3.22 6.92
C PHE A 108 10.26 -4.14 7.09
N HIS A 109 10.34 -5.17 6.27
CA HIS A 109 11.48 -6.08 6.27
C HIS A 109 11.94 -6.48 4.87
N SER A 110 13.26 -6.45 4.63
CA SER A 110 13.86 -6.97 3.40
C SER A 110 13.38 -6.26 2.13
N SER A 111 13.14 -4.94 2.18
CA SER A 111 12.89 -4.17 0.96
C SER A 111 14.14 -4.12 0.08
N VAL A 112 13.98 -4.26 -1.24
CA VAL A 112 15.12 -4.27 -2.20
C VAL A 112 15.70 -2.88 -2.41
N PHE A 113 14.88 -1.84 -2.34
CA PHE A 113 15.30 -0.44 -2.36
C PHE A 113 14.88 0.27 -1.08
N ASP A 114 13.80 1.06 -1.13
CA ASP A 114 13.35 1.83 0.03
C ASP A 114 12.22 1.10 0.78
N GLY A 115 12.32 1.07 2.11
CA GLY A 115 11.18 0.68 2.95
C GLY A 115 10.01 1.67 2.79
N ILE A 116 10.33 2.97 2.80
CA ILE A 116 9.36 4.05 2.59
C ILE A 116 9.99 5.11 1.69
N LEU A 117 9.37 5.37 0.54
CA LEU A 117 9.70 6.48 -0.36
C LEU A 117 8.54 7.47 -0.37
N VAL A 118 8.85 8.75 -0.15
CA VAL A 118 7.85 9.83 -0.19
C VAL A 118 8.35 10.98 -1.07
N ASN A 119 7.50 11.38 -2.00
CA ASN A 119 7.64 12.55 -2.85
C ASN A 119 6.35 13.37 -2.77
N GLY A 120 6.34 14.40 -1.93
CA GLY A 120 5.18 15.24 -1.66
C GLY A 120 5.30 15.93 -0.31
N TYR A 121 4.47 16.95 -0.08
CA TYR A 121 4.48 17.81 1.11
C TYR A 121 3.47 17.37 2.17
N GLY A 122 3.75 17.70 3.43
CA GLY A 122 2.79 17.49 4.53
C GLY A 122 2.51 16.02 4.88
N ASN A 123 3.29 15.08 4.37
CA ASN A 123 3.21 13.67 4.74
C ASN A 123 3.75 13.46 6.17
N ASN A 124 3.05 12.66 6.98
CA ASN A 124 3.49 12.29 8.33
C ASN A 124 3.95 10.83 8.38
N ILE A 125 5.22 10.62 8.75
CA ILE A 125 5.86 9.31 8.87
C ILE A 125 6.30 9.12 10.31
N GLU A 126 5.61 8.27 11.07
CA GLU A 126 5.85 8.14 12.51
C GLU A 126 5.74 6.70 13.00
N TYR A 127 6.58 6.30 13.96
CA TYR A 127 6.51 4.99 14.63
C TYR A 127 6.57 3.75 13.72
N ASN A 128 7.19 3.85 12.54
CA ASN A 128 7.43 2.69 11.68
C ASN A 128 8.71 1.96 12.09
N ASN A 129 8.73 0.63 11.99
CA ASN A 129 9.92 -0.18 12.18
C ASN A 129 10.42 -0.66 10.81
N ILE A 130 11.62 -0.22 10.40
CA ILE A 130 12.20 -0.53 9.10
C ILE A 130 13.52 -1.26 9.35
N THR A 131 13.60 -2.50 8.87
CA THR A 131 14.76 -3.38 9.06
C THR A 131 15.15 -4.04 7.75
N ASN A 132 16.45 -4.33 7.57
CA ASN A 132 16.97 -5.03 6.41
C ASN A 132 16.53 -4.41 5.06
N ALA A 133 16.41 -3.08 4.97
CA ALA A 133 16.31 -2.43 3.67
C ALA A 133 17.69 -2.49 3.02
N TYR A 134 17.79 -3.11 1.86
CA TYR A 134 19.04 -3.23 1.12
C TYR A 134 19.09 -2.14 0.06
N TRP A 135 20.28 -1.62 -0.19
CA TRP A 135 20.68 -0.98 -1.45
C TRP A 135 22.07 -1.57 -1.69
N ASP A 136 22.32 -2.14 -2.87
CA ASP A 136 23.69 -2.44 -3.30
C ASP A 136 24.45 -1.14 -3.59
#